data_AF-A0A942RVK3-F1
#
_entry.id   AF-A0A942RVK3-F1
#
_cell.length_a   1.000
_cell.length_b   1.000
_cell.length_c   1.000
_cell.angle_alpha   90.00
_cell.angle_beta   90.00
_cell.angle_gamma   90.00
#
_symmetry.space_group_name_H-M   'P 1'
#
loop_
_entity.id
_entity.type
_entity.pdbx_description
1 polymer ?
#
loop_
_entity_poly.entity_id
_entity_poly.type
_entity_poly.pdbx_seq_one_letter_code
_entity_poly.pdbx_strand_id
1 'polypeptide(L)' 'MHQQQLTETLFTAKKQKGLRFADLETLLGRDEVWIAALFYGQASAAADEAEKLGRALELDADA' A
#
# COMPACT_ATOMS: atom_id res chain seq x y z
N MET A 1 9.60 12.90 9.52
CA MET A 1 8.74 13.50 8.48
C MET A 1 8.42 12.55 7.32
N HIS A 2 9.20 11.49 7.04
CA HIS A 2 9.01 10.67 5.84
C HIS A 2 7.79 9.71 5.84
N GLN A 3 7.27 9.28 6.99
CA GLN A 3 6.17 8.28 7.03
C GLN A 3 4.79 8.86 6.66
N GLN A 4 4.52 10.13 6.92
CA GLN A 4 3.17 10.68 6.70
C GLN A 4 2.85 10.88 5.20
N GLN A 5 3.84 11.29 4.41
CA GLN A 5 3.67 11.46 2.96
C GLN A 5 3.44 10.13 2.24
N LEU A 6 4.01 9.03 2.74
CA LEU A 6 3.79 7.70 2.17
C LEU A 6 2.34 7.25 2.39
N THR A 7 1.79 7.44 3.60
CA THR A 7 0.40 7.11 3.91
C THR A 7 -0.56 7.83 2.97
N GLU A 8 -0.41 9.14 2.81
CA GLU A 8 -1.28 9.95 1.95
C GLU A 8 -1.18 9.53 0.48
N THR A 9 0.03 9.23 0.01
CA THR A 9 0.29 8.73 -1.35
C THR A 9 -0.39 7.37 -1.59
N LEU A 10 -0.26 6.43 -0.66
CA LEU A 10 -0.89 5.10 -0.74
C LEU A 10 -2.42 5.20 -0.77
N PHE A 11 -3.02 6.00 0.12
CA PHE A 11 -4.46 6.23 0.14
C PHE A 11 -4.96 6.91 -1.14
N THR A 12 -4.21 7.89 -1.65
CA THR A 12 -4.54 8.59 -2.89
C THR A 12 -4.50 7.64 -4.06
N ALA A 13 -3.42 6.88 -4.24
CA ALA A 13 -3.28 5.92 -5.33
C ALA A 13 -4.36 4.84 -5.27
N LYS A 14 -4.63 4.30 -4.08
CA LYS A 14 -5.71 3.32 -3.87
C LYS A 14 -7.06 3.88 -4.31
N LYS A 15 -7.37 5.13 -3.92
CA LYS A 15 -8.61 5.80 -4.27
C LYS A 15 -8.69 6.11 -5.77
N GLN A 16 -7.58 6.50 -6.40
CA GLN A 16 -7.48 6.74 -7.84
C GLN A 16 -7.73 5.45 -8.63
N LYS A 17 -7.21 4.31 -8.16
CA LYS A 17 -7.46 2.99 -8.77
C LYS A 17 -8.83 2.41 -8.44
N GLY A 18 -9.51 2.93 -7.43
CA GLY A 18 -10.77 2.37 -6.95
C GLY A 18 -10.62 1.01 -6.27
N LEU A 19 -9.41 0.68 -5.79
CA LEU A 19 -9.11 -0.57 -5.11
C LEU A 19 -9.62 -0.57 -3.67
N ARG A 20 -10.07 -1.73 -3.19
CA ARG A 20 -10.50 -1.95 -1.79
C ARG A 20 -9.39 -2.64 -1.00
N PHE A 21 -9.52 -2.65 0.33
CA PHE A 21 -8.57 -3.38 1.18
C PHE A 21 -8.64 -4.89 0.90
N ALA A 22 -9.84 -5.45 0.69
CA ALA A 22 -10.03 -6.83 0.25
C ALA A 22 -9.29 -7.21 -1.06
N ASP A 23 -9.20 -6.28 -2.02
CA ASP A 23 -8.46 -6.53 -3.28
C ASP A 23 -6.95 -6.62 -2.98
N LEU A 24 -6.45 -5.72 -2.14
CA LEU A 24 -5.05 -5.73 -1.68
C LEU A 24 -4.75 -6.95 -0.80
N GLU A 25 -5.69 -7.41 0.01
CA GLU A 25 -5.57 -8.62 0.83
C GLU A 25 -5.38 -9.85 -0.05
N THR A 26 -6.16 -10.00 -1.11
CA THR A 26 -6.02 -11.11 -2.06
C THR A 26 -4.69 -11.02 -2.82
N LEU A 27 -4.24 -9.81 -3.15
CA LEU A 27 -3.03 -9.58 -3.92
C LEU A 27 -1.75 -9.81 -3.11
N LEU A 28 -1.75 -9.41 -1.84
CA LEU A 28 -0.62 -9.53 -0.92
C LEU A 28 -0.67 -10.79 -0.07
N GLY A 29 -1.84 -11.42 0.08
CA GLY A 29 -2.07 -12.51 1.02
C GLY A 29 -2.00 -12.05 2.48
N ARG A 30 -2.44 -10.81 2.76
CA ARG A 30 -2.31 -10.15 4.08
C ARG A 30 -3.62 -9.54 4.52
N ASP A 31 -3.95 -9.69 5.79
CA ASP A 31 -5.19 -9.13 6.37
C ASP A 31 -5.34 -7.62 6.14
N GLU A 32 -6.58 -7.17 5.98
CA GLU A 32 -6.94 -5.74 5.86
C GLU A 32 -6.32 -4.89 6.99
N VAL A 33 -6.26 -5.41 8.22
CA VAL A 33 -5.65 -4.73 9.37
C VAL A 33 -4.14 -4.54 9.18
N TRP A 34 -3.46 -5.54 8.63
CA TRP A 34 -2.03 -5.45 8.33
C TRP A 34 -1.77 -4.42 7.23
N ILE A 35 -2.61 -4.40 6.19
CA ILE A 35 -2.50 -3.42 5.10
C ILE A 35 -2.76 -2.01 5.63
N ALA A 36 -3.74 -1.83 6.51
CA ALA A 36 -3.96 -0.55 7.19
C ALA A 36 -2.73 -0.14 8.01
N ALA A 37 -2.16 -1.07 8.79
CA ALA A 37 -0.93 -0.82 9.56
C ALA A 37 0.24 -0.43 8.65
N LEU A 38 0.39 -1.06 7.48
CA LEU A 38 1.39 -0.68 6.47
C LEU A 38 1.16 0.73 5.95
N PHE A 39 -0.09 1.06 5.63
CA PHE A 39 -0.45 2.41 5.16
C PHE A 39 -0.12 3.46 6.22
N TYR A 40 -0.39 3.20 7.50
CA TYR A 40 -0.01 4.10 8.61
C TYR A 40 1.47 4.04 9.01
N GLY A 41 2.30 3.25 8.30
CA GLY A 41 3.73 3.09 8.61
C GLY A 41 4.03 2.33 9.91
N GLN A 42 3.02 1.64 10.47
CA GLN A 42 3.15 0.78 11.65
C GLN A 42 3.63 -0.64 11.29
N ALA A 43 3.38 -1.07 10.06
CA ALA A 43 3.93 -2.31 9.49
C ALA A 43 4.90 -1.99 8.35
N SER A 44 5.81 -2.94 8.08
CA SER A 44 6.75 -2.87 6.95
C SER A 44 6.47 -4.02 5.99
N ALA A 45 6.37 -3.70 4.71
CA ALA A 45 6.27 -4.69 3.64
C ALA A 45 7.66 -5.19 3.25
N ALA A 46 7.76 -6.48 2.92
CA ALA A 46 8.94 -7.01 2.24
C ALA A 46 9.06 -6.41 0.83
N ALA A 47 10.25 -6.47 0.23
CA ALA A 47 10.48 -5.92 -1.12
C ALA A 47 9.48 -6.47 -2.17
N ASP A 48 9.16 -7.75 -2.10
CA ASP A 48 8.18 -8.41 -2.99
C ASP A 48 6.74 -7.88 -2.78
N GLU A 49 6.35 -7.65 -1.52
CA GLU A 49 5.04 -7.10 -1.17
C GLU A 49 4.94 -5.62 -1.54
N ALA A 50 6.01 -4.85 -1.32
CA ALA A 50 6.09 -3.45 -1.70
C ALA A 50 6.03 -3.29 -3.23
N GLU A 51 6.69 -4.16 -3.99
CA GLU A 51 6.62 -4.14 -5.45
C GLU A 51 5.21 -4.50 -5.95
N LYS A 52 4.59 -5.54 -5.37
CA LYS A 52 3.20 -5.92 -5.67
C LYS A 52 2.22 -4.79 -5.37
N LEU A 53 2.34 -4.18 -4.19
CA LEU A 53 1.51 -3.06 -3.77
C LEU A 53 1.76 -1.84 -4.67
N GLY A 54 3.02 -1.54 -4.96
CA GLY A 54 3.42 -0.45 -5.85
C GLY A 54 2.84 -0.63 -7.24
N ARG A 55 2.94 -1.84 -7.83
CA ARG A 55 2.30 -2.16 -9.11
C ARG A 55 0.78 -2.07 -9.06
N ALA A 56 0.13 -2.59 -8.02
CA ALA A 56 -1.32 -2.54 -7.88
C ALA A 56 -1.84 -1.10 -7.77
N LEU A 57 -1.09 -0.25 -7.06
CA LEU A 57 -1.39 1.16 -6.89
C LEU A 57 -0.84 2.03 -8.03
N GLU A 58 -0.09 1.46 -8.97
CA GLU A 58 0.74 2.15 -9.96
C GLU A 58 1.53 3.31 -9.35
N LEU A 59 2.11 3.05 -8.18
CA LEU A 59 3.11 3.88 -7.56
C LEU A 59 4.43 3.50 -8.22
N ASP A 60 4.85 4.29 -9.21
CA ASP A 60 6.22 4.27 -9.67
C ASP A 60 7.13 4.49 -8.45
N ALA A 61 8.04 3.55 -8.21
CA ALA A 61 9.02 3.62 -7.12
C ALA A 61 10.11 4.68 -7.37
N ASP A 62 9.79 5.73 -8.12
CA ASP A 62 10.65 6.82 -8.54
C ASP A 62 10.11 8.14 -7.95
N ALA A 63 10.28 8.31 -6.63
CA ALA A 63 10.19 9.59 -5.93
C ALA A 63 10.94 9.54 -4.61
#